data_AF-A0A0F9F2P0-F1
#
_entry.id   AF-A0A0F9F2P0-F1
#
_cell.length_a   1.000
_cell.length_b   1.000
_cell.length_c   1.000
_cell.angle_alpha   90.00
_cell.angle_beta   90.00
_cell.angle_gamma   90.00
#
_symmetry.space_group_name_H-M   'P 1'
#
loop_
_entity.id
_entity.type
_entity.pdbx_description
1 polymer ?
#
loop_
_entity_poly.entity_id
_entity_poly.type
_entity_poly.pdbx_seq_one_letter_code
_entity_poly.pdbx_strand_id
1 'polypeptide(L)' 'MTIMNKDNAGRRVELIHTDDRYTKLRPGSRGTYQYCLDQEGAMENQHGIQWDNGSNLSLLEGKDRFKFID' A
#
# COMPACT_ATOMS: atom_id res chain seq x y z
N MET A 1 -11.06 8.42 14.68
CA MET A 1 -10.09 7.48 15.29
C MET A 1 -9.34 6.79 14.17
N THR A 2 -8.05 6.48 14.35
CA THR A 2 -7.27 5.70 13.37
C THR A 2 -6.99 4.33 13.97
N ILE A 3 -7.31 3.27 13.25
CA ILE A 3 -7.07 1.89 13.69
C ILE A 3 -5.99 1.28 12.78
N MET A 4 -4.99 0.65 13.38
CA MET A 4 -3.97 -0.08 12.63
C MET A 4 -4.38 -1.55 12.50
N ASN A 5 -4.80 -1.97 11.31
CA ASN A 5 -5.13 -3.35 10.99
C ASN A 5 -3.92 -4.08 10.38
N LYS A 6 -3.64 -5.32 10.83
CA LYS A 6 -2.52 -6.15 10.37
C LYS A 6 -2.94 -7.50 9.79
N ASP A 7 -4.21 -7.70 9.44
CA ASP A 7 -4.75 -8.99 8.99
C ASP A 7 -4.03 -9.56 7.76
N ASN A 8 -3.54 -8.67 6.87
CA ASN A 8 -2.80 -9.04 5.66
C ASN A 8 -1.28 -8.87 5.81
N ALA A 9 -0.76 -8.63 7.02
CA ALA A 9 0.67 -8.42 7.23
C ALA A 9 1.48 -9.66 6.80
N GLY A 10 2.62 -9.43 6.15
CA GLY A 10 3.50 -10.48 5.63
C GLY A 10 3.13 -10.98 4.23
N ARG A 11 1.93 -10.68 3.74
CA ARG A 11 1.50 -11.06 2.40
C ARG A 11 2.25 -10.31 1.30
N ARG A 12 2.43 -10.95 0.15
CA ARG A 12 3.10 -10.35 -1.00
C ARG A 12 2.12 -9.58 -1.87
N VAL A 13 2.54 -8.38 -2.27
CA VAL A 13 1.76 -7.49 -3.12
C VAL A 13 2.51 -7.07 -4.36
N GLU A 14 1.76 -6.78 -5.42
CA GLU A 14 2.23 -6.18 -6.65
C GLU A 14 1.47 -4.88 -6.92
N LEU A 15 2.22 -3.80 -7.20
CA LEU A 15 1.65 -2.52 -7.59
C LEU A 15 1.01 -2.64 -8.97
N ILE A 16 -0.26 -2.23 -9.09
CA ILE A 16 -0.97 -2.14 -10.36
C ILE A 16 -0.91 -0.71 -10.91
N HIS A 17 -1.13 0.30 -10.06
CA HIS A 17 -1.18 1.70 -10.47
C HIS A 17 -0.93 2.65 -9.30
N THR A 18 -0.26 3.76 -9.57
CA THR A 18 -0.18 4.94 -8.71
C THR A 18 0.04 6.17 -9.60
N ASP A 19 -0.55 7.30 -9.24
CA ASP A 19 -0.34 8.59 -9.92
C ASP A 19 0.76 9.45 -9.25
N ASP A 20 1.42 8.92 -8.21
CA ASP A 20 2.53 9.60 -7.55
C ASP A 20 3.73 9.75 -8.50
N ARG A 21 4.06 11.01 -8.83
CA ARG A 21 5.19 11.33 -9.73
C ARG A 21 6.54 11.33 -9.03
N TYR A 22 6.56 11.26 -7.69
CA TYR A 22 7.77 11.29 -6.88
C TYR A 22 8.30 9.89 -6.54
N THR A 23 7.51 8.84 -6.80
CA THR A 23 7.97 7.46 -6.60
C THR A 23 8.72 6.89 -7.81
N LYS A 24 9.70 6.03 -7.51
CA LYS A 24 10.37 5.18 -8.52
C LYS A 24 9.62 3.88 -8.79
N LEU A 25 8.56 3.60 -8.03
CA LEU A 25 7.73 2.42 -8.24
C LEU A 25 7.05 2.48 -9.62
N ARG A 26 6.89 1.32 -10.22
CA ARG A 26 6.22 1.10 -11.51
C ARG A 26 5.22 -0.05 -11.37
N PRO A 27 4.16 -0.11 -12.19
CA PRO A 27 3.33 -1.31 -12.27
C PRO A 27 4.19 -2.58 -12.37
N GLY A 28 3.90 -3.58 -11.54
CA GLY A 28 4.71 -4.79 -11.38
C GLY A 28 5.75 -4.73 -10.24
N SER A 29 5.97 -3.57 -9.62
CA SER A 29 6.82 -3.47 -8.43
C SER A 29 6.22 -4.27 -7.28
N ARG A 30 7.06 -4.97 -6.52
CA ARG A 30 6.61 -5.88 -5.47
C ARG A 30 7.07 -5.45 -4.09
N GLY A 31 6.30 -5.86 -3.09
CA GLY A 31 6.56 -5.55 -1.70
C GLY A 31 5.83 -6.51 -0.76
N THR A 32 6.09 -6.34 0.53
CA THR A 32 5.45 -7.07 1.62
C THR A 32 4.50 -6.14 2.35
N TYR A 33 3.22 -6.52 2.41
CA TYR A 33 2.19 -5.76 3.11
C TYR A 33 2.48 -5.74 4.61
N GLN A 34 2.33 -4.58 5.26
CA GLN A 34 2.63 -4.38 6.68
C GLN A 34 1.38 -4.11 7.50
N TYR A 35 0.51 -3.20 7.03
CA TYR A 35 -0.70 -2.79 7.74
C TYR A 35 -1.65 -1.97 6.86
N CYS A 36 -2.91 -1.88 7.26
CA CYS A 36 -3.82 -0.80 6.88
C CYS A 36 -3.93 0.19 8.05
N LEU A 37 -3.94 1.48 7.77
CA LEU A 37 -4.43 2.50 8.69
C LEU A 37 -5.87 2.82 8.28
N ASP A 38 -6.81 2.22 8.99
CA ASP A 38 -8.23 2.47 8.82
C ASP A 38 -8.54 3.84 9.42
N GLN A 39 -8.96 4.76 8.55
CA GLN A 39 -9.30 6.13 8.89
C GLN A 39 -10.81 6.26 9.01
N GLU A 40 -11.28 6.93 10.06
CA GLU A 40 -12.68 7.35 10.15
C GLU A 40 -12.89 8.69 9.43
N GLY A 41 -14.08 8.87 8.86
CA GLY A 41 -14.49 10.13 8.23
C GLY A 41 -14.14 10.21 6.74
N ALA A 42 -13.71 11.38 6.28
CA ALA A 42 -13.48 11.67 4.86
C ALA A 42 -12.03 11.40 4.39
N MET A 43 -11.18 10.83 5.26
CA MET A 43 -9.80 10.50 4.90
C MET A 43 -9.73 9.11 4.27
N GLU A 44 -8.87 8.92 3.28
CA GLU A 44 -8.65 7.59 2.70
C GLU A 44 -7.80 6.71 3.61
N ASN A 45 -8.11 5.41 3.63
CA ASN A 45 -7.27 4.41 4.29
C ASN A 45 -5.89 4.35 3.63
N GLN A 46 -4.88 4.03 4.43
CA GLN A 46 -3.50 3.96 3.95
C GLN A 46 -2.93 2.56 4.14
N HIS A 47 -2.40 1.99 3.07
CA HIS A 47 -1.77 0.69 3.08
C HIS A 47 -0.25 0.85 3.16
N GLY A 48 0.33 0.42 4.28
CA GLY A 48 1.77 0.36 4.48
C GLY A 48 2.35 -0.86 3.79
N ILE A 49 3.29 -0.65 2.86
CA ILE A 49 3.99 -1.72 2.13
C ILE A 49 5.49 -1.50 2.27
N GLN A 50 6.20 -2.55 2.66
CA GLN A 50 7.65 -2.61 2.57
C GLN A 50 8.02 -3.03 1.16
N TRP A 51 8.33 -2.07 0.30
CA TRP A 51 8.68 -2.33 -1.10
C TRP A 51 10.09 -2.92 -1.24
N ASP A 52 10.28 -3.86 -2.15
CA ASP A 52 11.56 -4.56 -2.33
C ASP A 52 12.70 -3.62 -2.79
N ASN A 53 12.35 -2.51 -3.44
CA ASN A 53 13.31 -1.49 -3.86
C ASN A 53 13.64 -0.47 -2.74
N GLY A 54 13.15 -0.69 -1.53
CA GLY A 54 13.34 0.20 -0.38
C GLY A 54 12.47 1.46 -0.38
N SER A 55 11.50 1.57 -1.29
CA SER A 55 10.53 2.67 -1.26
C SER A 55 9.70 2.66 0.03
N ASN A 56 9.39 3.85 0.54
CA ASN A 56 8.53 4.05 1.70
C ASN A 56 7.11 4.51 1.32
N LEU A 57 6.73 4.40 0.03
CA LEU A 57 5.41 4.81 -0.44
C LEU A 57 4.31 3.98 0.24
N SER A 58 3.40 4.65 0.94
CA SER A 58 2.11 4.06 1.35
C SER A 58 1.09 4.27 0.24
N LEU A 59 0.23 3.28 0.02
CA LEU A 59 -0.82 3.37 -0.99
C LEU A 59 -2.12 3.88 -0.36
N LEU A 60 -2.80 4.79 -1.03
CA LEU A 60 -4.08 5.32 -0.61
C LEU A 60 -5.22 4.50 -1.22
N GLU A 61 -6.14 4.03 -0.38
CA GLU A 61 -7.31 3.29 -0.82
C GLU A 61 -8.16 4.14 -1.79
N GLY A 62 -8.58 3.54 -2.90
CA GLY A 62 -9.37 4.21 -3.95
C GLY A 62 -8.57 5.09 -4.92
N LYS A 63 -7.32 5.46 -4.61
CA LYS A 63 -6.43 6.24 -5.51
C LYS A 63 -5.38 5.35 -6.15
N ASP A 64 -4.71 4.56 -5.33
CA ASP A 64 -3.72 3.59 -5.77
C ASP A 64 -4.35 2.20 -5.93
N ARG A 65 -3.73 1.35 -6.76
CA ARG A 65 -4.18 -0.03 -6.96
C ARG A 65 -3.04 -1.01 -6.78
N PHE A 66 -3.29 -2.08 -6.05
CA PHE A 66 -2.39 -3.20 -5.88
C PHE A 66 -3.20 -4.50 -5.79
N LYS A 67 -2.53 -5.64 -5.90
CA LYS A 67 -3.11 -6.96 -5.65
C LYS A 67 -2.18 -7.78 -4.77
N PHE A 68 -2.75 -8.70 -4.01
CA PHE A 68 -1.99 -9.78 -3.40
C PHE A 68 -1.59 -10.80 -4.48
N ILE A 69 -0.39 -11.39 -4.35
CA ILE A 69 0.19 -12.33 -5.32
C ILE A 69 0.63 -13.64 -4.67
N ASP A 70 0.08 -13.95 -3.50
CA ASP A 70 0.25 -15.19 -2.75
C ASP A 70 -1.03 -16.04 -2.72
#